data_AF-A0A924UIA0-F1
#
_entry.id   AF-A0A924UIA0-F1
#
_cell.length_a   1.000
_cell.length_b   1.000
_cell.length_c   1.000
_cell.angle_alpha   90.00
_cell.angle_beta   90.00
_cell.angle_gamma   90.00
#
_symmetry.space_group_name_H-M   'P 1'
#
loop_
_entity.id
_entity.type
_entity.pdbx_description
1 polymer ?
#
loop_
_entity_poly.entity_id
_entity_poly.type
_entity_poly.pdbx_seq_one_letter_code
_entity_poly.pdbx_strand_id
1 'polypeptide(L)'
;MSSTSFIEETAVYARRINEFDKTDWKVYIVWVGLMYGLFFAVLTFLLAGHFAGVTYPAYVWNIPIGVFIFATAISFDTIGHRTVYKEFLKKGEELVHHITIFAGITSTLLLCVAYHFPNFLRIPALVMVGLSIFYSIVDEALHWHRYLVKSSDRVEMWSHFFIFVGHLIMIVAWWKWFDEGYPGVAETVARNAFLNIF
;
A
#
# COMPACT_ATOMS: atom_id res chain seq x y z
N MET A 1 3.54 -16.28 -33.14
CA MET A 1 4.15 -15.90 -31.86
C MET A 1 3.62 -16.87 -30.82
N SER A 2 4.49 -17.68 -30.22
CA SER A 2 4.09 -18.56 -29.11
C SER A 2 3.51 -17.69 -28.01
N SER A 3 2.24 -17.89 -27.64
CA SER A 3 1.64 -17.22 -26.50
C SER A 3 2.31 -17.77 -25.24
N THR A 4 3.30 -17.04 -24.72
CA THR A 4 3.86 -17.31 -23.40
C THR A 4 2.73 -17.30 -22.38
N SER A 5 2.75 -18.26 -21.45
CA SER A 5 1.72 -18.28 -20.40
C SER A 5 1.88 -17.07 -19.48
N PHE A 6 0.80 -16.61 -18.85
CA PHE A 6 0.89 -15.50 -17.88
C PHE A 6 1.89 -15.82 -16.74
N ILE A 7 1.94 -17.08 -16.30
CA ILE A 7 2.89 -17.54 -15.27
C ILE A 7 4.34 -17.37 -15.75
N GLU A 8 4.62 -17.71 -17.00
CA GLU A 8 5.93 -17.53 -17.60
C GLU A 8 6.30 -16.05 -17.73
N GLU A 9 5.36 -15.21 -18.18
CA GLU A 9 5.52 -13.75 -18.23
C GLU A 9 5.84 -13.19 -16.85
N THR A 10 5.10 -13.58 -15.80
CA THR A 10 5.36 -13.17 -14.42
C THR A 10 6.73 -13.64 -13.92
N ALA A 11 7.13 -14.88 -14.23
CA ALA A 11 8.42 -15.40 -13.82
C ALA A 11 9.59 -14.67 -14.50
N VAL A 12 9.47 -14.37 -15.80
CA VAL A 12 10.44 -13.56 -16.55
C VAL A 12 10.50 -12.15 -15.98
N TYR A 13 9.34 -11.54 -15.72
CA TYR A 13 9.24 -10.21 -15.14
C TYR A 13 9.91 -10.13 -13.77
N ALA A 14 9.63 -11.08 -12.86
CA ALA A 14 10.25 -11.13 -11.54
C ALA A 14 11.78 -11.31 -11.60
N ARG A 15 12.29 -12.08 -12.56
CA ARG A 15 13.74 -12.29 -12.75
C ARG A 15 14.49 -11.02 -13.14
N ARG A 16 13.81 -10.00 -13.66
CA ARG A 16 14.43 -8.69 -13.95
C ARG A 16 14.97 -8.00 -12.70
N ILE A 17 14.60 -8.44 -11.50
CA ILE A 17 15.23 -7.97 -10.25
C ILE A 17 16.76 -8.18 -10.26
N ASN A 18 17.27 -9.16 -11.02
CA ASN A 18 18.71 -9.39 -11.17
C ASN A 18 19.41 -8.31 -12.01
N GLU A 19 18.67 -7.44 -12.68
CA GLU A 19 19.19 -6.31 -13.47
C GLU A 19 19.39 -5.05 -12.60
N PHE A 20 18.99 -5.08 -11.33
CA PHE A 20 19.08 -3.94 -10.43
C PHE A 20 20.53 -3.52 -10.16
N ASP A 21 20.78 -2.22 -10.28
CA ASP A 21 21.97 -1.60 -9.74
C ASP A 21 21.85 -1.27 -8.23
N LYS A 22 22.89 -0.69 -7.64
CA LYS A 22 22.90 -0.32 -6.21
C LYS A 22 21.82 0.72 -5.86
N THR A 23 21.47 1.60 -6.78
CA THR A 23 20.45 2.63 -6.59
C THR A 23 19.07 2.00 -6.66
N ASP A 24 18.84 1.10 -7.62
CA ASP A 24 17.61 0.33 -7.76
C ASP A 24 17.32 -0.48 -6.48
N TRP A 25 18.33 -1.17 -5.95
CA TRP A 25 18.21 -1.90 -4.67
C TRP A 25 17.87 -1.01 -3.49
N LYS A 26 18.48 0.18 -3.38
CA LYS A 26 18.15 1.13 -2.30
C LYS A 26 16.70 1.56 -2.37
N VAL A 27 16.24 1.97 -3.56
CA VAL A 27 14.87 2.41 -3.80
C VAL A 27 13.90 1.27 -3.49
N TYR A 28 14.18 0.06 -3.98
CA TYR A 28 13.36 -1.12 -3.72
C TYR A 28 13.25 -1.45 -2.24
N ILE A 29 14.38 -1.54 -1.52
CA ILE A 29 14.39 -1.87 -0.09
C ILE A 29 13.66 -0.79 0.72
N VAL A 30 13.87 0.49 0.43
CA VAL A 30 13.23 1.58 1.17
C VAL A 30 11.71 1.57 0.93
N TRP A 31 11.25 1.51 -0.31
CA TRP A 31 9.81 1.62 -0.60
C TRP A 31 9.05 0.33 -0.33
N VAL A 32 9.53 -0.81 -0.84
CA VAL A 32 8.90 -2.12 -0.61
C VAL A 32 9.02 -2.49 0.86
N GLY A 33 10.17 -2.21 1.48
CA GLY A 33 10.38 -2.40 2.91
C GLY A 33 9.49 -1.51 3.78
N LEU A 34 9.22 -0.26 3.38
CA LEU A 34 8.26 0.60 4.08
C LEU A 34 6.85 -0.02 4.06
N MET A 35 6.40 -0.55 2.92
CA MET A 35 5.07 -1.16 2.80
C MET A 35 4.94 -2.46 3.59
N TYR A 36 5.95 -3.34 3.53
CA TYR A 36 5.96 -4.51 4.41
C TYR A 36 6.14 -4.14 5.89
N GLY A 37 6.85 -3.05 6.18
CA GLY A 37 6.94 -2.48 7.53
C GLY A 37 5.56 -2.09 8.07
N LEU A 38 4.75 -1.41 7.26
CA LEU A 38 3.35 -1.12 7.60
C LEU A 38 2.54 -2.41 7.83
N PHE A 39 2.69 -3.40 6.95
CA PHE A 39 2.01 -4.70 7.08
C PHE A 39 2.33 -5.37 8.41
N PHE A 40 3.61 -5.53 8.72
CA PHE A 40 4.05 -6.18 9.95
C PHE A 40 3.68 -5.35 11.18
N ALA A 41 3.75 -4.02 11.13
CA ALA A 41 3.36 -3.17 12.25
C ALA A 41 1.87 -3.35 12.60
N VAL A 42 0.99 -3.25 11.60
CA VAL A 42 -0.46 -3.42 11.80
C VAL A 42 -0.80 -4.85 12.22
N LEU A 43 -0.27 -5.84 11.51
CA LEU A 43 -0.55 -7.24 11.81
C LEU A 43 -0.07 -7.61 13.21
N THR A 44 1.14 -7.20 13.61
CA THR A 44 1.68 -7.47 14.94
C THR A 44 0.85 -6.80 16.02
N PHE A 45 0.43 -5.55 15.83
CA PHE A 45 -0.44 -4.85 16.79
C PHE A 45 -1.77 -5.59 16.99
N LEU A 46 -2.44 -5.99 15.90
CA LEU A 46 -3.70 -6.72 15.97
C LEU A 46 -3.53 -8.12 16.58
N LEU A 47 -2.47 -8.85 16.20
CA LEU A 47 -2.18 -10.16 16.78
C LEU A 47 -1.83 -10.07 18.26
N ALA A 48 -1.07 -9.07 18.70
CA ALA A 48 -0.77 -8.84 20.10
C ALA A 48 -2.03 -8.59 20.93
N GLY A 49 -2.96 -7.77 20.41
CA GLY A 49 -4.28 -7.59 21.04
C GLY A 49 -5.09 -8.89 21.08
N HIS A 50 -5.16 -9.59 19.95
CA HIS A 50 -5.92 -10.83 19.83
C HIS A 50 -5.43 -11.91 20.81
N PHE A 51 -4.11 -12.13 20.89
CA PHE A 51 -3.52 -13.08 21.83
C PHE A 51 -3.65 -12.64 23.30
N ALA A 52 -3.80 -11.33 23.56
CA ALA A 52 -4.16 -10.79 24.87
C ALA A 52 -5.67 -10.82 25.17
N GLY A 53 -6.48 -11.45 24.31
CA GLY A 53 -7.92 -11.62 24.48
C GLY A 53 -8.76 -10.38 24.12
N VAL A 54 -8.22 -9.46 23.31
CA VAL A 54 -8.99 -8.35 22.73
C VAL A 54 -9.79 -8.86 21.54
N THR A 55 -11.07 -8.50 21.48
CA THR A 55 -11.95 -8.87 20.36
C THR A 55 -12.09 -7.68 19.42
N TYR A 56 -11.44 -7.77 18.27
CA TYR A 56 -11.60 -6.80 17.19
C TYR A 56 -12.83 -7.12 16.33
N PRO A 57 -13.54 -6.09 15.83
CA PRO A 57 -14.50 -6.31 14.75
C PRO A 57 -13.85 -7.00 13.56
N ALA A 58 -14.54 -7.96 12.94
CA ALA A 58 -13.96 -8.81 11.89
C ALA A 58 -13.40 -8.01 10.71
N TYR A 59 -14.02 -6.88 10.35
CA TYR A 59 -13.58 -6.04 9.23
C TYR A 59 -12.20 -5.40 9.46
N VAL A 60 -11.71 -5.29 10.71
CA VAL A 60 -10.40 -4.70 11.02
C VAL A 60 -9.27 -5.53 10.41
N TRP A 61 -9.46 -6.84 10.28
CA TRP A 61 -8.50 -7.75 9.64
C TRP A 61 -8.35 -7.51 8.14
N ASN A 62 -9.28 -6.78 7.51
CA ASN A 62 -9.11 -6.34 6.13
C ASN A 62 -7.95 -5.33 5.99
N ILE A 63 -7.57 -4.61 7.05
CA ILE A 63 -6.45 -3.68 6.99
C ILE A 63 -5.15 -4.41 6.64
N PRO A 64 -4.62 -5.37 7.44
CA PRO A 64 -3.40 -6.08 7.08
C PRO A 64 -3.54 -6.90 5.78
N ILE A 65 -4.73 -7.43 5.46
CA ILE A 65 -4.96 -8.11 4.17
C ILE A 65 -4.77 -7.15 3.00
N GLY A 66 -5.38 -5.96 3.06
CA GLY A 66 -5.24 -4.92 2.06
C GLY A 66 -3.79 -4.46 1.91
N VAL A 67 -3.08 -4.24 3.03
CA VAL A 67 -1.66 -3.88 3.02
C VAL A 67 -0.82 -5.00 2.38
N PHE A 68 -1.09 -6.27 2.66
CA PHE A 68 -0.33 -7.38 2.08
C PHE A 68 -0.50 -7.48 0.56
N ILE A 69 -1.74 -7.37 0.07
CA ILE A 69 -2.06 -7.34 -1.35
C ILE A 69 -1.33 -6.17 -2.02
N PHE A 70 -1.45 -4.97 -1.42
CA PHE A 70 -0.82 -3.74 -1.89
C PHE A 70 0.72 -3.84 -1.93
N ALA A 71 1.35 -4.25 -0.83
CA ALA A 71 2.80 -4.36 -0.71
C ALA A 71 3.38 -5.39 -1.68
N THR A 72 2.69 -6.52 -1.84
CA THR A 72 3.10 -7.55 -2.81
C THR A 72 3.01 -7.02 -4.24
N ALA A 73 1.90 -6.36 -4.58
CA ALA A 73 1.72 -5.81 -5.91
C ALA A 73 2.72 -4.68 -6.24
N ILE A 74 2.98 -3.76 -5.30
CA ILE A 74 4.03 -2.74 -5.42
C ILE A 74 5.41 -3.38 -5.61
N SER A 75 5.69 -4.50 -4.93
CA SER A 75 6.98 -5.17 -5.06
C SER A 75 7.23 -5.63 -6.50
N PHE A 76 6.21 -6.16 -7.18
CA PHE A 76 6.31 -6.49 -8.61
C PHE A 76 6.38 -5.23 -9.46
N ASP A 77 5.45 -4.30 -9.30
CA ASP A 77 5.44 -3.03 -10.04
C ASP A 77 6.81 -2.31 -10.04
N THR A 78 7.42 -2.21 -8.84
CA THR A 78 8.73 -1.58 -8.66
C THR A 78 9.82 -2.26 -9.50
N ILE A 79 9.76 -3.58 -9.73
CA ILE A 79 10.71 -4.27 -10.61
C ILE A 79 10.65 -3.69 -12.03
N GLY A 80 9.45 -3.48 -12.59
CA GLY A 80 9.26 -2.89 -13.92
C GLY A 80 9.72 -1.44 -13.96
N HIS A 81 9.32 -0.63 -12.97
CA HIS A 81 9.74 0.77 -12.83
C HIS A 81 11.26 0.94 -12.76
N ARG A 82 11.96 -0.04 -12.17
CA ARG A 82 13.43 -0.05 -12.05
C ARG A 82 14.13 -0.86 -13.13
N THR A 83 13.44 -1.29 -14.18
CA THR A 83 14.08 -2.00 -15.31
C THR A 83 13.58 -1.47 -16.65
N VAL A 84 12.34 -1.77 -17.02
CA VAL A 84 11.79 -1.54 -18.36
C VAL A 84 11.19 -0.14 -18.53
N TYR A 85 10.61 0.44 -17.49
CA TYR A 85 9.78 1.65 -17.61
C TYR A 85 10.50 2.96 -17.22
N LYS A 86 11.78 2.90 -16.81
CA LYS A 86 12.55 4.05 -16.29
C LYS A 86 12.39 5.34 -17.10
N GLU A 87 12.49 5.25 -18.43
CA GLU A 87 12.44 6.44 -19.30
C GLU A 87 11.03 6.95 -19.58
N PHE A 88 10.01 6.08 -19.47
CA PHE A 88 8.62 6.48 -19.64
C PHE A 88 8.10 7.23 -18.41
N LEU A 89 8.49 6.78 -17.21
CA LEU A 89 8.06 7.39 -15.95
C LEU A 89 8.48 8.86 -15.81
N LYS A 90 9.65 9.24 -16.38
CA LYS A 90 10.15 10.62 -16.40
C LYS A 90 9.23 11.60 -17.14
N LYS A 91 8.23 11.12 -17.89
CA LYS A 91 7.29 11.95 -18.67
C LYS A 91 6.10 12.49 -17.85
N GLY A 92 6.16 12.39 -16.52
CA GLY A 92 5.19 13.01 -15.60
C GLY A 92 4.49 12.03 -14.67
N GLU A 93 4.51 10.73 -14.98
CA GLU A 93 3.93 9.68 -14.13
C GLU A 93 4.64 9.62 -12.77
N GLU A 94 5.95 9.86 -12.75
CA GLU A 94 6.72 9.95 -11.51
C GLU A 94 6.15 10.99 -10.52
N LEU A 95 5.67 12.15 -10.99
CA LEU A 95 5.08 13.16 -10.10
C LEU A 95 3.76 12.66 -9.49
N VAL A 96 2.92 12.00 -10.31
CA VAL A 96 1.66 11.43 -9.84
C VAL A 96 1.92 10.37 -8.78
N HIS A 97 2.91 9.48 -8.99
CA HIS A 97 3.32 8.49 -7.99
C HIS A 97 3.70 9.14 -6.66
N HIS A 98 4.55 10.18 -6.67
CA HIS A 98 4.98 10.86 -5.45
C HIS A 98 3.80 11.50 -4.70
N ILE A 99 2.85 12.10 -5.43
CA ILE A 99 1.65 12.69 -4.82
C ILE A 99 0.75 11.59 -4.21
N THR A 100 0.52 10.48 -4.93
CA THR A 100 -0.26 9.34 -4.43
C THR A 100 0.39 8.76 -3.17
N ILE A 101 1.71 8.54 -3.18
CA ILE A 101 2.47 8.04 -2.04
C ILE A 101 2.38 8.99 -0.85
N PHE A 102 2.59 10.29 -1.07
CA PHE A 102 2.47 11.30 -0.02
C PHE A 102 1.06 11.28 0.58
N ALA A 103 0.01 11.28 -0.25
CA ALA A 103 -1.37 11.23 0.21
C ALA A 103 -1.68 9.95 1.00
N GLY A 104 -1.25 8.79 0.49
CA GLY A 104 -1.41 7.50 1.16
C GLY A 104 -0.73 7.44 2.53
N ILE A 105 0.55 7.81 2.62
CA ILE A 105 1.30 7.81 3.87
C ILE A 105 0.69 8.80 4.86
N THR A 106 0.45 10.04 4.43
CA THR A 106 -0.10 11.07 5.32
C THR A 106 -1.50 10.71 5.79
N SER A 107 -2.35 10.12 4.95
CA SER A 107 -3.68 9.65 5.38
C SER A 107 -3.60 8.60 6.49
N THR A 108 -2.69 7.63 6.37
CA THR A 108 -2.47 6.58 7.37
C THR A 108 -1.95 7.16 8.68
N LEU A 109 -0.98 8.08 8.62
CA LEU A 109 -0.46 8.77 9.80
C LEU A 109 -1.54 9.61 10.49
N LEU A 110 -2.32 10.38 9.73
CA LEU A 110 -3.42 11.18 10.27
C LEU A 110 -4.47 10.29 10.93
N LEU A 111 -4.82 9.15 10.33
CA LEU A 111 -5.73 8.18 10.92
C LEU A 111 -5.20 7.65 12.25
N CYS A 112 -3.92 7.28 12.35
CA CYS A 112 -3.31 6.87 13.61
C CYS A 112 -3.37 7.98 14.67
N VAL A 113 -2.97 9.21 14.34
CA VAL A 113 -2.97 10.34 15.29
C VAL A 113 -4.40 10.78 15.67
N ALA A 114 -5.38 10.55 14.78
CA ALA A 114 -6.78 10.82 15.05
C ALA A 114 -7.36 9.96 16.18
N TYR A 115 -6.67 8.90 16.63
CA TYR A 115 -7.01 8.23 17.88
C TYR A 115 -7.02 9.18 19.09
N HIS A 116 -6.08 10.12 19.16
CA HIS A 116 -6.00 11.11 20.25
C HIS A 116 -6.77 12.41 19.95
N PHE A 117 -6.82 12.82 18.68
CA PHE A 117 -7.46 14.07 18.27
C PHE A 117 -8.56 13.86 17.21
N PRO A 118 -9.59 13.04 17.50
CA PRO A 118 -10.52 12.55 16.48
C PRO A 118 -11.31 13.68 15.82
N ASN A 119 -11.80 14.65 16.59
CA ASN A 119 -12.61 15.76 16.06
C ASN A 119 -11.81 16.69 15.15
N PHE A 120 -10.56 16.99 15.53
CA PHE A 120 -9.70 17.90 14.76
C PHE A 120 -9.16 17.24 13.50
N LEU A 121 -8.70 15.99 13.59
CA LEU A 121 -8.03 15.30 12.49
C LEU A 121 -8.96 14.59 11.52
N ARG A 122 -10.25 14.44 11.84
CA ARG A 122 -11.25 13.82 10.94
C ARG A 122 -11.26 14.44 9.54
N ILE A 123 -11.30 15.78 9.45
CA ILE A 123 -11.37 16.48 8.16
C ILE A 123 -10.05 16.34 7.39
N PRO A 124 -8.86 16.67 7.96
CA PRO A 124 -7.59 16.43 7.28
C PRO A 124 -7.40 14.97 6.83
N ALA A 125 -7.72 14.00 7.70
CA ALA A 125 -7.61 12.58 7.37
C ALA A 125 -8.51 12.23 6.17
N LEU A 126 -9.77 12.66 6.18
CA LEU A 126 -10.71 12.40 5.09
C LEU A 126 -10.23 13.02 3.76
N VAL A 127 -9.69 14.24 3.80
CA VAL A 127 -9.13 14.89 2.61
C VAL A 127 -7.97 14.07 2.06
N MET A 128 -7.04 13.63 2.91
CA MET A 128 -5.88 12.83 2.45
C MET A 128 -6.29 11.45 1.95
N VAL A 129 -7.28 10.80 2.57
CA VAL A 129 -7.89 9.55 2.06
C VAL A 129 -8.53 9.78 0.69
N GLY A 130 -9.31 10.85 0.54
CA GLY A 130 -9.94 11.19 -0.74
C GLY A 130 -8.90 11.46 -1.84
N LEU A 131 -7.85 12.21 -1.51
CA LEU A 131 -6.74 12.48 -2.43
C LEU A 131 -5.96 11.22 -2.78
N SER A 132 -5.69 10.32 -1.83
CA SER A 132 -4.97 9.08 -2.13
C SER A 132 -5.75 8.22 -3.12
N ILE A 133 -7.07 8.11 -2.95
CA ILE A 133 -7.95 7.38 -3.88
C ILE A 133 -8.00 8.08 -5.24
N PHE A 134 -8.22 9.39 -5.25
CA PHE A 134 -8.30 10.16 -6.49
C PHE A 134 -7.01 10.03 -7.33
N TYR A 135 -5.85 10.24 -6.72
CA TYR A 135 -4.59 10.11 -7.43
C TYR A 135 -4.25 8.67 -7.79
N SER A 136 -4.74 7.66 -7.03
CA SER A 136 -4.65 6.26 -7.46
C SER A 136 -5.46 5.99 -8.75
N ILE A 137 -6.62 6.64 -8.92
CA ILE A 137 -7.42 6.53 -10.16
C ILE A 137 -6.71 7.21 -11.33
N VAL A 138 -6.13 8.39 -11.10
CA VAL A 138 -5.33 9.10 -12.12
C VAL A 138 -4.13 8.24 -12.53
N ASP A 139 -3.45 7.65 -11.56
CA ASP A 139 -2.32 6.76 -11.78
C ASP A 139 -2.71 5.53 -12.60
N GLU A 140 -3.79 4.84 -12.20
CA GLU A 140 -4.35 3.71 -12.93
C GLU A 140 -4.66 4.07 -14.40
N ALA A 141 -5.24 5.24 -14.64
CA ALA A 141 -5.55 5.72 -15.99
C ALA A 141 -4.28 5.93 -16.85
N LEU A 142 -3.18 6.41 -16.26
CA LEU A 142 -1.89 6.55 -16.95
C LEU A 142 -1.30 5.19 -17.32
N HIS A 143 -1.41 4.20 -16.43
CA HIS A 143 -0.96 2.83 -16.69
C HIS A 143 -1.76 2.17 -17.80
N TRP A 144 -3.09 2.29 -17.78
CA TRP A 144 -3.95 1.82 -18.88
C TRP A 144 -3.61 2.52 -20.20
N HIS A 145 -3.37 3.83 -20.17
CA HIS A 145 -2.94 4.55 -21.36
C HIS A 145 -1.63 3.97 -21.91
N ARG A 146 -0.62 3.78 -21.05
CA ARG A 146 0.69 3.20 -21.41
C ARG A 146 0.54 1.78 -22.00
N TYR A 147 -0.34 0.97 -21.43
CA TYR A 147 -0.64 -0.38 -21.90
C TYR A 147 -1.29 -0.37 -23.29
N LEU A 148 -2.28 0.52 -23.51
CA LEU A 148 -2.97 0.63 -24.80
C LEU A 148 -2.04 1.11 -25.92
N VAL A 149 -1.01 1.93 -25.61
CA VAL A 149 0.04 2.34 -26.56
C VAL A 149 1.23 1.39 -26.60
N LYS A 150 1.08 0.16 -26.08
CA LYS A 150 2.07 -0.94 -26.11
C LYS A 150 3.42 -0.61 -25.48
N SER A 151 3.40 0.21 -24.43
CA SER A 151 4.59 0.62 -23.68
C SER A 151 4.61 0.04 -22.25
N SER A 152 3.76 -0.95 -21.98
CA SER A 152 3.56 -1.65 -20.71
C SER A 152 3.16 -3.11 -20.99
N ASP A 153 3.38 -4.00 -20.03
CA ASP A 153 3.03 -5.42 -20.11
C ASP A 153 1.88 -5.83 -19.16
N ARG A 154 1.37 -7.04 -19.36
CA ARG A 154 0.24 -7.56 -18.59
C ARG A 154 0.54 -7.70 -17.10
N VAL A 155 1.81 -7.95 -16.74
CA VAL A 155 2.20 -8.14 -15.33
C VAL A 155 2.08 -6.82 -14.60
N GLU A 156 2.54 -5.73 -15.21
CA GLU A 156 2.36 -4.38 -14.66
C GLU A 156 0.89 -4.03 -14.45
N MET A 157 0.02 -4.29 -15.44
CA MET A 157 -1.41 -3.99 -15.30
C MET A 157 -2.09 -4.79 -14.19
N TRP A 158 -1.71 -6.06 -14.00
CA TRP A 158 -2.22 -6.85 -12.87
C TRP A 158 -1.67 -6.35 -11.53
N SER A 159 -0.40 -5.94 -11.47
CA SER A 159 0.15 -5.28 -10.29
C SER A 159 -0.66 -4.03 -9.94
N HIS A 160 -0.91 -3.14 -10.89
CA HIS A 160 -1.71 -1.93 -10.69
C HIS A 160 -3.13 -2.20 -10.20
N PHE A 161 -3.81 -3.17 -10.82
CA PHE A 161 -5.10 -3.64 -10.33
C PHE A 161 -5.06 -4.06 -8.85
N PHE A 162 -4.08 -4.87 -8.46
CA PHE A 162 -3.95 -5.31 -7.06
C PHE A 162 -3.46 -4.21 -6.11
N ILE A 163 -2.66 -3.26 -6.58
CA ILE A 163 -2.32 -2.03 -5.84
C ILE A 163 -3.62 -1.28 -5.51
N PHE A 164 -4.46 -1.03 -6.51
CA PHE A 164 -5.71 -0.31 -6.30
C PHE A 164 -6.67 -1.06 -5.37
N VAL A 165 -6.86 -2.36 -5.58
CA VAL A 165 -7.70 -3.21 -4.71
C VAL A 165 -7.19 -3.24 -3.27
N GLY A 166 -5.89 -3.49 -3.07
CA GLY A 166 -5.27 -3.54 -1.75
C GLY A 166 -5.40 -2.21 -1.01
N HIS A 167 -5.16 -1.10 -1.70
CA HIS A 167 -5.33 0.25 -1.16
C HIS A 167 -6.77 0.52 -0.72
N LEU A 168 -7.77 0.21 -1.56
CA LEU A 168 -9.18 0.42 -1.22
C LEU A 168 -9.63 -0.43 -0.02
N ILE A 169 -9.27 -1.72 0.00
CA ILE A 169 -9.59 -2.62 1.12
C ILE A 169 -9.00 -2.06 2.42
N MET A 170 -7.72 -1.68 2.38
CA MET A 170 -7.01 -1.12 3.54
C MET A 170 -7.67 0.17 4.02
N ILE A 171 -7.83 1.17 3.14
CA ILE A 171 -8.20 2.52 3.55
C ILE A 171 -9.67 2.61 3.99
N VAL A 172 -10.56 1.85 3.36
CA VAL A 172 -11.97 1.80 3.74
C VAL A 172 -12.14 1.10 5.09
N ALA A 173 -11.44 -0.01 5.31
CA ALA A 173 -11.46 -0.71 6.59
C ALA A 173 -10.88 0.17 7.72
N TRP A 174 -9.79 0.90 7.45
CA TRP A 174 -9.16 1.79 8.41
C TRP A 174 -10.03 2.99 8.74
N TRP A 175 -10.64 3.63 7.73
CA TRP A 175 -11.59 4.72 7.92
C TRP A 175 -12.79 4.27 8.77
N LYS A 176 -13.34 3.09 8.50
CA LYS A 176 -14.42 2.52 9.32
C LYS A 176 -14.00 2.28 10.76
N TRP A 177 -12.79 1.75 10.97
CA TRP A 177 -12.24 1.52 12.31
C TRP A 177 -12.09 2.83 13.09
N PHE A 178 -11.62 3.89 12.42
CA PHE A 178 -11.57 5.24 12.97
C PHE A 178 -12.96 5.79 13.32
N ASP A 179 -13.93 5.69 12.40
CA ASP A 179 -15.29 6.21 12.60
C ASP A 179 -16.00 5.55 13.79
N GLU A 180 -15.70 4.28 14.06
CA GLU A 180 -16.18 3.54 15.23
C GLU A 180 -15.39 3.82 16.51
N GLY A 181 -14.41 4.74 16.47
CA GLY A 181 -13.61 5.11 17.64
C GLY A 181 -12.50 4.12 17.99
N TYR A 182 -12.00 3.36 17.01
CA TYR A 182 -10.91 2.40 17.16
C TYR A 182 -11.15 1.32 18.24
N PRO A 183 -12.26 0.57 18.18
CA PRO A 183 -12.53 -0.52 19.12
C PRO A 183 -11.35 -1.50 19.20
N GLY A 184 -10.95 -1.84 20.43
CA GLY A 184 -9.84 -2.74 20.74
C GLY A 184 -8.45 -2.09 20.88
N VAL A 185 -8.25 -0.84 20.43
CA VAL A 185 -6.92 -0.18 20.54
C VAL A 185 -6.52 0.05 21.99
N ALA A 186 -7.37 0.70 22.79
CA ALA A 186 -7.09 0.98 24.19
C ALA A 186 -6.82 -0.29 25.01
N GLU A 187 -7.63 -1.33 24.78
CA GLU A 187 -7.49 -2.63 25.45
C GLU A 187 -6.17 -3.31 25.05
N THR A 188 -5.77 -3.21 23.79
CA THR A 188 -4.52 -3.79 23.29
C THR A 188 -3.32 -3.13 23.92
N VAL A 189 -3.30 -1.81 24.02
CA VAL A 189 -2.23 -1.07 24.70
C VAL A 189 -2.19 -1.48 26.18
N ALA A 190 -3.33 -1.40 26.88
CA ALA A 190 -3.40 -1.70 28.32
C ALA A 190 -2.93 -3.12 28.67
N ARG A 191 -3.24 -4.12 27.84
CA ARG A 191 -2.91 -5.53 28.09
C ARG A 191 -1.51 -5.96 27.64
N ASN A 192 -0.77 -5.10 26.94
CA ASN A 192 0.57 -5.43 26.44
C ASN A 192 1.63 -4.54 27.11
N ALA A 193 2.40 -5.12 28.03
CA ALA A 193 3.44 -4.39 28.77
C ALA A 193 4.48 -3.70 27.87
N PHE A 194 4.79 -4.27 26.69
CA PHE A 194 5.69 -3.67 25.71
C PHE A 194 5.13 -2.38 25.07
N LEU A 195 3.80 -2.27 24.97
CA LEU A 195 3.13 -1.09 24.40
C LEU A 195 2.89 -0.01 25.46
N ASN A 196 2.92 -0.35 26.75
CA ASN A 196 2.77 0.57 27.89
C ASN A 196 4.07 1.35 28.24
N ILE A 197 5.10 1.30 27.40
CA ILE A 197 6.40 1.95 27.64
C ILE A 197 6.42 3.40 27.08
N PHE A 198 5.35 3.84 26.41
CA PHE A 198 5.16 5.18 25.86
C PHE A 198 3.81 5.76 26.30
#